data_AF-A0A0A8B4V9-F1
#
_entry.id   AF-A0A0A8B4V9-F1
#
_cell.length_a   1.000
_cell.length_b   1.000
_cell.length_c   1.000
_cell.angle_alpha   90.00
_cell.angle_beta   90.00
_cell.angle_gamma   90.00
#
_symmetry.space_group_name_H-M   'P 1'
#
loop_
_entity.id
_entity.type
_entity.pdbx_description
1 polymer ?
#
loop_
_entity_poly.entity_id
_entity_poly.type
_entity_poly.pdbx_seq_one_letter_code
_entity_poly.pdbx_strand_id
1 'polypeptide(L)'
;MNNAQSVKTGARLLAVCAVALSLALAVFSSPVAAYALTTSDMTARPNGNSGSDVLGGTETRISWEGQAAPDESVSSLSFTLPEGTRFSLDNAKLTLLTGEDRMTRTKVDARFSSEGQTVTVAIDGQVEAGAYYRVELYGVEFPTSGGDMAIKGAASFADGSKQELADLPTIKVTSVSPADQFARYLEGQDWVKAWNSNKFLKLFFNPPLLVTSFPVVMNGFFLAVGIVAVAFPLAIPVGLALSFMRMSRFRVLRAIAATYVNVVRGTPVFLQIYIAFFGLPLAGVEIPSFPLGVLVLGMNSGAYLCEIFRAGIQSINKGQFEASRSLGMSGAQTMLFVIIPQTVQRVLPTMTSEFILLYKDTSLLAAVGVMEVVMYAKTIVASTGSITPYIVAACFYLVFTLPLAKLVGIFEARLAGNDAGSAKKRPRRLKSAVRRQAEQR
;
A
#
# COMPACT_ATOMS: atom_id res chain seq x y z
N MET A 1 48.55 -20.18 83.95
CA MET A 1 47.87 -21.39 83.42
C MET A 1 46.81 -21.11 82.34
N ASN A 2 46.76 -19.94 81.66
CA ASN A 2 45.70 -19.65 80.67
C ASN A 2 46.13 -19.53 79.19
N ASN A 3 47.43 -19.42 78.84
CA ASN A 3 47.83 -19.22 77.43
C ASN A 3 47.95 -20.51 76.60
N ALA A 4 48.25 -21.66 77.21
CA ALA A 4 48.46 -22.91 76.46
C ALA A 4 47.16 -23.58 75.98
N GLN A 5 46.03 -23.34 76.67
CA GLN A 5 44.72 -23.85 76.23
C GLN A 5 44.12 -23.00 75.11
N SER A 6 44.26 -21.66 75.16
CA SER A 6 43.73 -20.76 74.12
C SER A 6 44.31 -21.04 72.71
N VAL A 7 45.62 -21.33 72.61
CA VAL A 7 46.28 -21.63 71.34
C VAL A 7 45.79 -22.97 70.74
N LYS A 8 45.55 -23.99 71.58
CA LYS A 8 45.04 -25.29 71.12
C LYS A 8 43.59 -25.22 70.64
N THR A 9 42.78 -24.36 71.26
CA THR A 9 41.38 -24.14 70.84
C THR A 9 41.31 -23.33 69.54
N GLY A 10 42.16 -22.31 69.38
CA GLY A 10 42.28 -21.53 68.13
C GLY A 10 42.76 -22.37 66.94
N ALA A 11 43.73 -23.26 67.16
CA ALA A 11 44.21 -24.18 66.13
C ALA A 11 43.15 -25.21 65.68
N ARG A 12 42.34 -25.70 66.63
CA ARG A 12 41.21 -26.60 66.31
C ARG A 12 40.09 -25.87 65.56
N LEU A 13 39.79 -24.61 65.92
CA LEU A 13 38.80 -23.80 65.22
C LEU A 13 39.23 -23.48 63.79
N LEU A 14 40.50 -23.14 63.58
CA LEU A 14 41.09 -22.92 62.25
C LEU A 14 41.08 -24.20 61.40
N ALA A 15 41.37 -25.36 61.98
CA ALA A 15 41.31 -26.64 61.28
C ALA A 15 39.87 -27.01 60.88
N VAL A 16 38.89 -26.78 61.76
CA VAL A 16 37.46 -27.03 61.46
C VAL A 16 36.95 -26.05 60.41
N CYS A 17 37.34 -24.77 60.47
CA CYS A 17 37.02 -23.79 59.44
C CYS A 17 37.69 -24.11 58.10
N ALA A 18 38.94 -24.59 58.08
CA ALA A 18 39.62 -25.00 56.85
C ALA A 18 38.97 -26.23 56.22
N VAL A 19 38.57 -27.22 57.03
CA VAL A 19 37.85 -28.40 56.55
C VAL A 19 36.45 -28.02 56.05
N ALA A 20 35.72 -27.17 56.76
CA ALA A 20 34.42 -26.66 56.32
C ALA A 20 34.52 -25.81 55.04
N LEU A 21 35.58 -25.00 54.90
CA LEU A 21 35.83 -24.22 53.67
C LEU A 21 36.23 -25.12 52.50
N SER A 22 37.01 -26.18 52.74
CA SER A 22 37.34 -27.18 51.70
C SER A 22 36.13 -28.04 51.29
N LEU A 23 35.23 -28.36 52.20
CA LEU A 23 33.96 -29.04 51.91
C LEU A 23 32.98 -28.11 51.19
N ALA A 24 32.93 -26.82 51.56
CA ALA A 24 32.14 -25.82 50.83
C ALA A 24 32.70 -25.59 49.41
N LEU A 25 34.03 -25.51 49.26
CA LEU A 25 34.69 -25.40 47.95
C LEU A 25 34.54 -26.68 47.10
N ALA A 26 34.50 -27.86 47.73
CA ALA A 26 34.24 -29.13 47.04
C ALA A 26 32.78 -29.27 46.56
N VAL A 27 31.82 -28.67 47.27
CA VAL A 27 30.41 -28.59 46.82
C VAL A 27 30.26 -27.63 45.62
N PHE A 28 31.12 -26.61 45.52
CA PHE A 28 31.18 -25.70 44.36
C PHE A 28 32.05 -26.22 43.19
N SER A 29 32.77 -27.33 43.35
CA SER A 29 33.60 -27.94 42.31
C SER A 29 33.04 -29.26 41.80
N SER A 30 31.72 -29.44 41.85
CA SER A 30 31.09 -30.45 41.01
C SER A 30 31.16 -29.91 39.58
N PRO A 31 31.74 -30.63 38.60
CA PRO A 31 31.53 -30.27 37.21
C PRO A 31 30.02 -30.34 37.00
N VAL A 32 29.37 -29.19 36.84
CA VAL A 32 28.11 -29.16 36.12
C VAL A 32 28.48 -29.74 34.77
N ALA A 33 28.07 -30.98 34.50
CA ALA A 33 28.12 -31.51 33.16
C ALA A 33 27.33 -30.50 32.33
N ALA A 34 28.06 -29.69 31.56
CA ALA A 34 27.49 -28.77 30.61
C ALA A 34 27.03 -29.64 29.45
N TYR A 35 25.91 -30.33 29.65
CA TYR A 35 25.19 -30.98 28.59
C TYR A 35 24.88 -29.89 27.58
N ALA A 36 25.36 -30.00 26.35
CA ALA A 36 25.34 -28.86 25.44
C ALA A 36 25.11 -29.32 24.00
N LEU A 37 23.90 -29.79 23.74
CA LEU A 37 23.36 -29.69 22.40
C LEU A 37 23.15 -28.21 22.06
N THR A 38 24.04 -27.66 21.26
CA THR A 38 23.99 -26.25 20.84
C THR A 38 23.23 -26.12 19.53
N THR A 39 22.29 -25.17 19.47
CA THR A 39 21.65 -24.80 18.20
C THR A 39 22.60 -23.92 17.39
N SER A 40 22.88 -24.29 16.14
CA SER A 40 23.66 -23.48 15.22
C SER A 40 22.79 -22.59 14.33
N ASP A 41 21.63 -23.07 13.89
CA ASP A 41 20.72 -22.29 13.07
C ASP A 41 19.25 -22.76 13.19
N MET A 42 18.31 -21.83 13.00
CA MET A 42 16.88 -22.11 12.85
C MET A 42 16.30 -21.13 11.83
N THR A 43 15.94 -21.65 10.65
CA THR A 43 15.44 -20.82 9.54
C THR A 43 14.15 -21.37 8.95
N ALA A 44 13.36 -20.48 8.36
CA ALA A 44 12.27 -20.85 7.46
C ALA A 44 12.61 -20.40 6.04
N ARG A 45 12.19 -21.21 5.06
CA ARG A 45 12.36 -20.87 3.65
C ARG A 45 11.47 -19.65 3.30
N PRO A 46 12.01 -18.60 2.68
CA PRO A 46 11.20 -17.49 2.19
C PRO A 46 10.13 -17.96 1.21
N ASN A 47 8.92 -17.45 1.37
CA ASN A 47 7.76 -17.73 0.52
C ASN A 47 7.00 -16.44 0.12
N GLY A 48 7.58 -15.27 0.40
CA GLY A 48 7.12 -13.98 -0.09
C GLY A 48 7.87 -13.46 -1.33
N ASN A 49 7.40 -12.33 -1.87
CA ASN A 49 7.93 -11.74 -3.11
C ASN A 49 9.28 -11.01 -2.94
N SER A 50 9.70 -10.69 -1.71
CA SER A 50 10.94 -9.96 -1.40
C SER A 50 12.19 -10.86 -1.30
N GLY A 51 12.03 -12.17 -1.50
CA GLY A 51 13.14 -13.14 -1.45
C GLY A 51 13.62 -13.51 -0.04
N SER A 52 13.28 -12.72 1.00
CA SER A 52 13.62 -12.99 2.41
C SER A 52 12.41 -13.22 3.31
N ASP A 53 11.21 -12.77 2.91
CA ASP A 53 10.05 -12.81 3.80
C ASP A 53 9.40 -14.19 3.88
N VAL A 54 8.95 -14.52 5.09
CA VAL A 54 8.12 -15.68 5.40
C VAL A 54 6.71 -15.17 5.69
N LEU A 55 5.78 -15.40 4.78
CA LEU A 55 4.37 -15.05 4.90
C LEU A 55 3.61 -16.11 5.69
N GLY A 56 2.74 -15.65 6.60
CA GLY A 56 1.77 -16.52 7.27
C GLY A 56 0.76 -17.12 6.28
N GLY A 57 0.18 -18.27 6.61
CA GLY A 57 -0.84 -18.94 5.80
C GLY A 57 -0.34 -19.41 4.42
N THR A 58 0.97 -19.60 4.26
CA THR A 58 1.60 -20.17 3.06
C THR A 58 2.60 -21.20 3.50
N GLU A 59 2.64 -22.33 2.79
CA GLU A 59 3.60 -23.38 3.08
C GLU A 59 5.03 -22.85 2.99
N THR A 60 5.83 -23.24 3.97
CA THR A 60 7.27 -23.04 4.06
C THR A 60 7.92 -24.33 4.56
N ARG A 61 9.25 -24.32 4.61
CA ARG A 61 10.06 -25.37 5.21
C ARG A 61 10.84 -24.76 6.36
N ILE A 62 10.75 -25.38 7.54
CA ILE A 62 11.60 -25.06 8.68
C ILE A 62 12.83 -25.96 8.64
N SER A 63 13.99 -25.41 8.96
CA SER A 63 15.25 -26.13 9.08
C SER A 63 15.92 -25.74 10.39
N TRP A 64 16.19 -26.73 11.23
CA TRP A 64 17.00 -26.58 12.43
C TRP A 64 18.32 -27.30 12.25
N GLU A 65 19.40 -26.68 12.70
CA GLU A 65 20.74 -27.26 12.74
C GLU A 65 21.30 -27.12 14.16
N GLY A 66 21.94 -28.18 14.66
CA GLY A 66 22.57 -28.17 15.97
C GLY A 66 23.66 -29.21 16.13
N GLN A 67 24.57 -28.99 17.07
CA GLN A 67 25.71 -29.87 17.35
C GLN A 67 25.64 -30.43 18.77
N ALA A 68 25.73 -31.75 18.91
CA ALA A 68 25.91 -32.40 20.20
C ALA A 68 27.34 -32.24 20.72
N ALA A 69 27.53 -32.34 22.03
CA ALA A 69 28.87 -32.35 22.62
C ALA A 69 29.68 -33.58 22.14
N PRO A 70 31.03 -33.51 22.11
CA PRO A 70 31.91 -34.58 21.59
C PRO A 70 31.73 -35.96 22.22
N ASP A 71 31.12 -36.04 23.40
CA ASP A 71 30.89 -37.24 24.20
C ASP A 71 29.41 -37.62 24.33
N GLU A 72 28.50 -36.94 23.60
CA GLU A 72 27.05 -37.15 23.70
C GLU A 72 26.43 -37.72 22.43
N SER A 73 25.58 -38.74 22.60
CA SER A 73 24.68 -39.27 21.57
C SER A 73 23.23 -38.88 21.88
N VAL A 74 22.61 -38.11 20.99
CA VAL A 74 21.19 -37.73 21.10
C VAL A 74 20.31 -38.91 20.70
N SER A 75 19.29 -39.24 21.51
CA SER A 75 18.33 -40.33 21.24
C SER A 75 17.03 -39.81 20.61
N SER A 76 16.60 -38.61 21.00
CA SER A 76 15.44 -37.95 20.38
C SER A 76 15.53 -36.43 20.46
N LEU A 77 14.93 -35.76 19.48
CA LEU A 77 14.77 -34.31 19.41
C LEU A 77 13.28 -33.99 19.38
N SER A 78 12.83 -32.98 20.12
CA SER A 78 11.48 -32.47 20.04
C SER A 78 11.47 -30.97 19.73
N PHE A 79 10.55 -30.54 18.88
CA PHE A 79 10.33 -29.15 18.51
C PHE A 79 8.86 -28.82 18.69
N THR A 80 8.55 -27.88 19.58
CA THR A 80 7.21 -27.34 19.77
C THR A 80 7.04 -26.10 18.92
N LEU A 81 6.18 -26.22 17.91
CA LEU A 81 5.82 -25.13 17.02
C LEU A 81 4.83 -24.15 17.69
N PRO A 82 4.72 -22.89 17.20
CA PRO A 82 3.79 -21.91 17.73
C PRO A 82 2.32 -22.26 17.48
N GLU A 83 1.44 -21.73 18.34
CA GLU A 83 0.01 -22.00 18.28
C GLU A 83 -0.63 -21.63 16.95
N GLY A 84 -1.38 -22.57 16.35
CA GLY A 84 -2.06 -22.37 15.07
C GLY A 84 -1.19 -22.71 13.84
N THR A 85 0.03 -23.20 14.04
CA THR A 85 0.89 -23.68 12.95
C THR A 85 0.41 -25.04 12.45
N ARG A 86 0.22 -25.19 11.13
CA ARG A 86 -0.05 -26.49 10.48
C ARG A 86 1.25 -27.05 9.90
N PHE A 87 1.40 -28.36 9.86
CA PHE A 87 2.57 -29.01 9.29
C PHE A 87 2.26 -30.45 8.85
N SER A 88 3.11 -31.01 7.98
CA SER A 88 3.07 -32.44 7.61
C SER A 88 4.41 -33.11 7.95
N LEU A 89 4.35 -34.38 8.34
CA LEU A 89 5.52 -35.22 8.61
C LEU A 89 5.94 -36.08 7.41
N ASP A 90 5.15 -36.12 6.34
CA ASP A 90 5.35 -37.05 5.21
C ASP A 90 6.71 -36.90 4.52
N ASN A 91 7.24 -35.67 4.53
CA ASN A 91 8.51 -35.31 3.92
C ASN A 91 9.57 -34.85 4.93
N ALA A 92 9.34 -35.06 6.23
CA ALA A 92 10.29 -34.69 7.27
C ALA A 92 11.60 -35.47 7.12
N LYS A 93 12.74 -34.81 7.40
CA LYS A 93 14.07 -35.39 7.21
C LYS A 93 14.97 -35.09 8.39
N LEU A 94 15.74 -36.10 8.79
CA LEU A 94 16.89 -35.96 9.66
C LEU A 94 18.15 -36.32 8.85
N THR A 95 19.11 -35.42 8.84
CA THR A 95 20.40 -35.61 8.17
C THR A 95 21.53 -35.28 9.12
N LEU A 96 22.58 -36.09 9.11
CA LEU A 96 23.85 -35.77 9.75
C LEU A 96 24.73 -35.00 8.78
N LEU A 97 25.36 -33.94 9.29
CA LEU A 97 26.35 -33.17 8.56
C LEU A 97 27.74 -33.63 9.01
N THR A 98 28.54 -34.12 8.06
CA THR A 98 29.89 -34.65 8.32
C THR A 98 30.91 -34.01 7.37
N GLY A 99 32.20 -34.17 7.70
CA GLY A 99 33.33 -33.54 6.98
C GLY A 99 33.78 -32.21 7.60
N GLU A 100 35.02 -31.80 7.33
CA GLU A 100 35.60 -30.56 7.86
C GLU A 100 34.81 -29.31 7.43
N ASP A 101 34.13 -29.37 6.29
CA ASP A 101 33.28 -28.30 5.73
C ASP A 101 31.77 -28.47 6.02
N ARG A 102 31.37 -29.56 6.69
CA ARG A 102 29.97 -29.92 7.02
C ARG A 102 29.04 -30.04 5.81
N MET A 103 29.60 -30.25 4.61
CA MET A 103 28.81 -30.33 3.37
C MET A 103 28.34 -31.76 3.05
N THR A 104 28.90 -32.78 3.70
CA THR A 104 28.51 -34.17 3.47
C THR A 104 27.26 -34.49 4.28
N ARG A 105 26.17 -34.85 3.59
CA ARG A 105 24.86 -35.13 4.22
C ARG A 105 24.55 -36.61 4.20
N THR A 106 24.52 -37.23 5.38
CA THR A 106 24.12 -38.63 5.53
C THR A 106 22.71 -38.68 6.09
N LYS A 107 21.78 -39.29 5.36
CA LYS A 107 20.41 -39.49 5.86
C LYS A 107 20.44 -40.52 6.99
N VAL A 108 19.75 -40.21 8.08
CA VAL A 108 19.57 -41.14 9.20
C VAL A 108 18.12 -41.60 9.21
N ASP A 109 17.92 -42.89 9.47
CA ASP A 109 16.59 -43.42 9.70
C ASP A 109 16.09 -42.89 11.05
N ALA A 110 14.98 -42.16 11.01
CA ALA A 110 14.38 -41.55 12.17
C ALA A 110 12.86 -41.67 12.06
N ARG A 111 12.23 -41.93 13.20
CA ARG A 111 10.77 -41.97 13.35
C ARG A 111 10.26 -40.60 13.77
N PHE A 112 9.43 -40.02 12.92
CA PHE A 112 8.77 -38.74 13.18
C PHE A 112 7.37 -38.99 13.73
N SER A 113 7.05 -38.38 14.86
CA SER A 113 5.71 -38.37 15.43
C SER A 113 5.34 -36.96 15.87
N SER A 114 4.04 -36.69 16.04
CA SER A 114 3.57 -35.40 16.53
C SER A 114 2.49 -35.58 17.58
N GLU A 115 2.60 -34.82 18.66
CA GLU A 115 1.55 -34.69 19.68
C GLU A 115 1.18 -33.20 19.80
N GLY A 116 0.01 -32.84 19.29
CA GLY A 116 -0.38 -31.43 19.14
C GLY A 116 0.57 -30.69 18.20
N GLN A 117 1.32 -29.73 18.73
CA GLN A 117 2.30 -28.93 17.98
C GLN A 117 3.75 -29.33 18.26
N THR A 118 3.97 -30.34 19.09
CA THR A 118 5.30 -30.86 19.37
C THR A 118 5.59 -31.99 18.40
N VAL A 119 6.56 -31.76 17.50
CA VAL A 119 7.13 -32.78 16.63
C VAL A 119 8.26 -33.46 17.36
N THR A 120 8.23 -34.78 17.44
CA THR A 120 9.30 -35.59 18.03
C THR A 120 9.98 -36.40 16.93
N VAL A 121 11.30 -36.37 16.93
CA VAL A 121 12.20 -37.08 16.02
C VAL A 121 12.96 -38.10 16.85
N ALA A 122 12.54 -39.35 16.81
CA ALA A 122 13.24 -40.46 17.45
C ALA A 122 14.27 -41.03 16.48
N ILE A 123 15.53 -41.10 16.91
CA ILE A 123 16.64 -41.52 16.06
C ILE A 123 16.79 -43.04 16.16
N ASP A 124 16.78 -43.75 15.02
CA ASP A 124 16.95 -45.20 15.00
C ASP A 124 18.45 -45.55 14.94
N GLY A 125 18.97 -46.10 16.05
CA GLY A 125 20.36 -46.54 16.18
C GLY A 125 21.25 -45.59 16.99
N GLN A 126 22.50 -45.99 17.23
CA GLN A 126 23.50 -45.15 17.88
C GLN A 126 24.19 -44.27 16.84
N VAL A 127 24.05 -42.95 16.99
CA VAL A 127 24.79 -41.95 16.23
C VAL A 127 26.10 -41.64 16.95
N GLU A 128 27.18 -41.41 16.19
CA GLU A 128 28.48 -41.03 16.73
C GLU A 128 28.39 -39.76 17.60
N ALA A 129 29.14 -39.74 18.70
CA ALA A 129 29.17 -38.61 19.61
C ALA A 129 29.72 -37.35 18.93
N GLY A 130 29.18 -36.18 19.26
CA GLY A 130 29.61 -34.90 18.66
C GLY A 130 29.04 -34.57 17.28
N ALA A 131 28.06 -35.36 16.79
CA ALA A 131 27.52 -35.18 15.46
C ALA A 131 26.74 -33.87 15.27
N TYR A 132 26.74 -33.37 14.03
CA TYR A 132 25.91 -32.26 13.59
C TYR A 132 24.59 -32.79 13.02
N TYR A 133 23.49 -32.37 13.62
CA TYR A 133 22.14 -32.74 13.22
C TYR A 133 21.50 -31.61 12.43
N ARG A 134 20.80 -31.98 11.36
CA ARG A 134 19.91 -31.10 10.62
C ARG A 134 18.54 -31.74 10.50
N VAL A 135 17.53 -31.05 11.02
CA VAL A 135 16.12 -31.47 10.96
C VAL A 135 15.39 -30.53 10.01
N GLU A 136 14.73 -31.09 9.01
CA GLU A 136 13.90 -30.33 8.07
C GLU A 136 12.45 -30.78 8.14
N LEU A 137 11.54 -29.83 8.37
CA LEU A 137 10.10 -30.04 8.36
C LEU A 137 9.50 -29.29 7.16
N TYR A 138 8.76 -30.01 6.32
CA TYR A 138 8.17 -29.48 5.08
C TYR A 138 6.66 -29.28 5.26
N GLY A 139 6.07 -28.40 4.43
CA GLY A 139 4.63 -28.12 4.48
C GLY A 139 4.19 -27.41 5.75
N VAL A 140 5.09 -26.61 6.35
CA VAL A 140 4.77 -25.83 7.55
C VAL A 140 4.04 -24.56 7.15
N GLU A 141 2.90 -24.28 7.76
CA GLU A 141 2.08 -23.10 7.52
C GLU A 141 1.89 -22.36 8.84
N PHE A 142 2.54 -21.20 8.98
CA PHE A 142 2.40 -20.34 10.17
C PHE A 142 1.06 -19.60 10.19
N PRO A 143 0.60 -19.12 11.37
CA PRO A 143 -0.61 -18.30 11.47
C PRO A 143 -0.61 -17.06 10.56
N THR A 144 -1.77 -16.74 9.98
CA THR A 144 -1.94 -15.57 9.09
C THR A 144 -1.77 -14.22 9.80
N SER A 145 -1.92 -14.20 11.13
CA SER A 145 -1.68 -13.02 11.97
C SER A 145 -0.24 -12.54 11.95
N GLY A 146 0.71 -13.40 11.55
CA GLY A 146 2.14 -13.11 11.61
C GLY A 146 2.65 -12.92 13.05
N GLY A 147 3.89 -12.43 13.17
CA GLY A 147 4.57 -12.20 14.44
C GLY A 147 5.91 -12.93 14.52
N ASP A 148 6.58 -12.79 15.67
CA ASP A 148 7.81 -13.51 15.98
C ASP A 148 7.44 -14.92 16.44
N MET A 149 7.65 -15.90 15.55
CA MET A 149 7.33 -17.29 15.80
C MET A 149 8.48 -17.95 16.56
N ALA A 150 8.34 -18.02 17.88
CA ALA A 150 9.28 -18.73 18.74
C ALA A 150 9.01 -20.24 18.67
N ILE A 151 10.03 -21.00 18.27
CA ILE A 151 10.02 -22.46 18.32
C ILE A 151 10.77 -22.85 19.59
N LYS A 152 10.18 -23.73 20.40
CA LYS A 152 10.88 -24.34 21.54
C LYS A 152 11.40 -25.69 21.11
N GLY A 153 12.56 -26.09 21.62
CA GLY A 153 13.10 -27.39 21.33
C GLY A 153 13.69 -28.04 22.57
N ALA A 154 13.70 -29.35 22.60
CA ALA A 154 14.34 -30.14 23.64
C ALA A 154 14.98 -31.38 23.03
N ALA A 155 16.03 -31.89 23.68
CA ALA A 155 16.68 -33.14 23.33
C ALA A 155 16.60 -34.10 24.50
N SER A 156 16.46 -35.39 24.20
CA SER A 156 16.69 -36.45 25.17
C SER A 156 17.90 -37.26 24.75
N PHE A 157 18.70 -37.66 25.72
CA PHE A 157 19.94 -38.41 25.50
C PHE A 157 19.77 -39.88 25.88
N ALA A 158 20.78 -40.71 25.57
CA ALA A 158 20.75 -42.14 25.85
C ALA A 158 20.75 -42.48 27.36
N ASP A 159 21.19 -41.55 28.21
CA ASP A 159 21.19 -41.67 29.68
C ASP A 159 19.83 -41.34 30.32
N GLY A 160 18.83 -40.95 29.51
CA GLY A 160 17.50 -40.56 29.97
C GLY A 160 17.39 -39.10 30.42
N SER A 161 18.47 -38.33 30.38
CA SER A 161 18.45 -36.89 30.65
C SER A 161 17.73 -36.13 29.52
N LYS A 162 17.08 -35.02 29.89
CA LYS A 162 16.40 -34.10 28.98
C LYS A 162 16.99 -32.72 29.10
N GLN A 163 17.29 -32.10 27.97
CA GLN A 163 17.80 -30.74 27.91
C GLN A 163 16.91 -29.88 27.02
N GLU A 164 16.56 -28.69 27.49
CA GLU A 164 15.95 -27.67 26.64
C GLU A 164 17.01 -26.98 25.78
N LEU A 165 16.71 -26.81 24.49
CA LEU A 165 17.55 -26.06 23.57
C LEU A 165 17.44 -24.57 23.89
N ALA A 166 18.51 -23.99 24.44
CA ALA A 166 18.57 -22.57 24.75
C ALA A 166 18.67 -21.71 23.47
N ASP A 167 18.05 -20.53 23.51
CA ASP A 167 18.21 -19.43 22.54
C ASP A 167 17.92 -19.78 21.06
N LEU A 168 16.84 -20.52 20.79
CA LEU A 168 16.36 -20.74 19.43
C LEU A 168 15.95 -19.40 18.75
N PRO A 169 16.50 -19.05 17.58
CA PRO A 169 16.12 -17.82 16.89
C PRO A 169 14.65 -17.83 16.50
N THR A 170 13.97 -16.69 16.69
CA THR A 170 12.57 -16.53 16.30
C THR A 170 12.46 -16.33 14.79
N ILE A 171 11.48 -17.00 14.18
CA ILE A 171 11.20 -16.83 12.75
C ILE A 171 10.23 -15.66 12.61
N LYS A 172 10.67 -14.58 11.95
CA LYS A 172 9.81 -13.43 11.66
C LYS A 172 8.81 -13.79 10.57
N VAL A 173 7.54 -13.90 10.94
CA VAL A 173 6.46 -14.17 9.99
C VAL A 173 5.68 -12.89 9.72
N THR A 174 5.62 -12.50 8.45
CA THR A 174 4.85 -11.35 8.00
C THR A 174 3.36 -11.72 7.97
N SER A 175 2.54 -10.88 8.58
CA SER A 175 1.09 -11.03 8.52
C SER A 175 0.58 -10.85 7.09
N VAL A 176 -0.52 -11.53 6.78
CA VAL A 176 -1.12 -11.47 5.45
C VAL A 176 -2.36 -10.58 5.49
N SER A 177 -2.45 -9.63 4.56
CA SER A 177 -3.57 -8.68 4.55
C SER A 177 -4.91 -9.40 4.36
N PRO A 178 -6.04 -8.87 4.86
CA PRO A 178 -7.35 -9.48 4.64
C PRO A 178 -7.68 -9.67 3.14
N ALA A 179 -7.20 -8.77 2.28
CA ALA A 179 -7.36 -8.87 0.84
C ALA A 179 -6.59 -10.07 0.26
N ASP A 180 -5.36 -10.30 0.72
CA ASP A 180 -4.54 -11.44 0.30
C ASP A 180 -5.12 -12.77 0.81
N GLN A 181 -5.66 -12.79 2.03
CA GLN A 181 -6.36 -13.97 2.57
C GLN A 181 -7.60 -14.30 1.73
N PHE A 182 -8.40 -13.30 1.37
CA PHE A 182 -9.58 -13.50 0.54
C PHE A 182 -9.20 -13.90 -0.90
N ALA A 183 -8.11 -13.35 -1.44
CA ALA A 183 -7.60 -13.74 -2.75
C ALA A 183 -7.15 -15.21 -2.80
N ARG A 184 -6.45 -15.70 -1.76
CA ARG A 184 -6.10 -17.13 -1.63
C ARG A 184 -7.34 -18.01 -1.53
N TYR A 185 -8.33 -17.59 -0.77
CA TYR A 185 -9.62 -18.29 -0.71
C TYR A 185 -10.28 -18.39 -2.10
N LEU A 186 -10.25 -17.30 -2.88
CA LEU A 186 -10.77 -17.27 -4.25
C LEU A 186 -10.00 -18.20 -5.19
N GLU A 187 -8.66 -18.24 -5.11
CA GLU A 187 -7.83 -19.13 -5.93
C GLU A 187 -8.18 -20.62 -5.74
N GLY A 188 -8.59 -21.00 -4.53
CA GLY A 188 -9.03 -22.36 -4.21
C GLY A 188 -10.35 -22.77 -4.88
N GLN A 189 -11.20 -21.81 -5.27
CA GLN A 189 -12.54 -22.09 -5.79
C GLN A 189 -12.53 -22.60 -7.23
N ASP A 190 -13.33 -23.64 -7.51
CA ASP A 190 -13.37 -24.28 -8.83
C ASP A 190 -13.91 -23.34 -9.92
N TRP A 191 -14.85 -22.46 -9.58
CA TRP A 191 -15.35 -21.45 -10.53
C TRP A 191 -14.29 -20.42 -10.91
N VAL A 192 -13.37 -20.07 -9.99
CA VAL A 192 -12.25 -19.15 -10.27
C VAL A 192 -11.22 -19.82 -11.16
N LYS A 193 -10.93 -21.11 -10.93
CA LYS A 193 -10.07 -21.90 -11.82
C LYS A 193 -10.68 -22.00 -13.22
N ALA A 194 -11.98 -22.28 -13.32
CA ALA A 194 -12.71 -22.30 -14.59
C ALA A 194 -12.70 -20.92 -15.27
N TRP A 195 -12.92 -19.83 -14.52
CA TRP A 195 -12.84 -18.46 -15.01
C TRP A 195 -11.45 -18.12 -15.57
N ASN A 196 -10.41 -18.42 -14.80
CA ASN A 196 -9.02 -18.15 -15.15
C ASN A 196 -8.46 -19.11 -16.23
N SER A 197 -9.19 -20.16 -16.60
CA SER A 197 -8.84 -20.99 -17.76
C SER A 197 -8.93 -20.19 -19.06
N ASN A 198 -9.84 -19.21 -19.13
CA ASN A 198 -9.92 -18.29 -20.25
C ASN A 198 -8.81 -17.23 -20.15
N LYS A 199 -7.93 -17.18 -21.16
CA LYS A 199 -6.79 -16.24 -21.19
C LYS A 199 -7.20 -14.78 -21.06
N PHE A 200 -8.31 -14.37 -21.68
CA PHE A 200 -8.78 -12.99 -21.60
C PHE A 200 -9.26 -12.66 -20.18
N LEU A 201 -10.10 -13.52 -19.59
CA LEU A 201 -10.59 -13.31 -18.23
C LEU A 201 -9.46 -13.34 -17.19
N LYS A 202 -8.48 -14.24 -17.35
CA LYS A 202 -7.28 -14.27 -16.50
C LYS A 202 -6.40 -13.02 -16.61
N LEU A 203 -6.34 -12.39 -17.80
CA LEU A 203 -5.52 -11.20 -18.01
C LEU A 203 -6.23 -9.90 -17.62
N PHE A 204 -7.55 -9.80 -17.78
CA PHE A 204 -8.29 -8.56 -17.56
C PHE A 204 -9.16 -8.56 -16.30
N PHE A 205 -9.63 -9.73 -15.86
CA PHE A 205 -10.64 -9.86 -14.80
C PHE A 205 -10.28 -10.98 -13.81
N ASN A 206 -9.01 -11.11 -13.44
CA ASN A 206 -8.57 -12.12 -12.49
C ASN A 206 -9.11 -11.82 -11.08
N PRO A 207 -10.03 -12.63 -10.51
CA PRO A 207 -10.71 -12.26 -9.26
C PRO A 207 -9.77 -12.08 -8.04
N PRO A 208 -8.80 -12.98 -7.78
CA PRO A 208 -7.74 -12.74 -6.78
C PRO A 208 -7.01 -11.40 -6.96
N LEU A 209 -6.65 -11.05 -8.19
CA LEU A 209 -5.95 -9.79 -8.46
C LEU A 209 -6.85 -8.56 -8.31
N LEU A 210 -8.15 -8.67 -8.60
CA LEU A 210 -9.11 -7.58 -8.33
C LEU A 210 -9.13 -7.23 -6.84
N VAL A 211 -9.17 -8.24 -5.98
CA VAL A 211 -9.23 -8.07 -4.53
C VAL A 211 -7.93 -7.49 -3.97
N THR A 212 -6.78 -8.04 -4.35
CA THR A 212 -5.47 -7.58 -3.84
C THR A 212 -5.08 -6.21 -4.38
N SER A 213 -5.44 -5.89 -5.62
CA SER A 213 -5.12 -4.59 -6.23
C SER A 213 -5.98 -3.45 -5.68
N PHE A 214 -7.22 -3.72 -5.27
CA PHE A 214 -8.16 -2.70 -4.80
C PHE A 214 -7.59 -1.80 -3.68
N PRO A 215 -7.13 -2.31 -2.52
CA PRO A 215 -6.64 -1.47 -1.44
C PRO A 215 -5.35 -0.71 -1.83
N VAL A 216 -4.53 -1.29 -2.69
CA VAL A 216 -3.28 -0.67 -3.14
C VAL A 216 -3.57 0.52 -4.08
N VAL A 217 -4.42 0.32 -5.07
CA VAL A 217 -4.84 1.37 -6.03
C VAL A 217 -5.65 2.48 -5.32
N MET A 218 -6.39 2.14 -4.27
CA MET A 218 -7.11 3.11 -3.44
C MET A 218 -6.18 4.18 -2.82
N ASN A 219 -4.93 3.85 -2.50
CA ASN A 219 -3.96 4.85 -2.03
C ASN A 219 -3.65 5.89 -3.12
N GLY A 220 -3.48 5.42 -4.36
CA GLY A 220 -3.34 6.29 -5.53
C GLY A 220 -4.56 7.17 -5.77
N PHE A 221 -5.75 6.63 -5.52
CA PHE A 221 -7.01 7.37 -5.60
C PHE A 221 -7.04 8.54 -4.62
N PHE A 222 -6.67 8.34 -3.35
CA PHE A 222 -6.61 9.44 -2.38
C PHE A 222 -5.58 10.50 -2.76
N LEU A 223 -4.44 10.11 -3.32
CA LEU A 223 -3.43 11.06 -3.81
C LEU A 223 -3.97 11.89 -4.99
N ALA A 224 -4.61 11.26 -5.98
CA ALA A 224 -5.23 11.94 -7.12
C ALA A 224 -6.33 12.92 -6.66
N VAL A 225 -7.21 12.48 -5.75
CA VAL A 225 -8.24 13.35 -5.14
C VAL A 225 -7.59 14.49 -4.38
N GLY A 226 -6.54 14.23 -3.59
CA GLY A 226 -5.80 15.26 -2.85
C GLY A 226 -5.19 16.32 -3.76
N ILE A 227 -4.60 15.92 -4.89
CA ILE A 227 -4.05 16.86 -5.87
C ILE A 227 -5.16 17.76 -6.43
N VAL A 228 -6.27 17.19 -6.88
CA VAL A 228 -7.38 17.97 -7.47
C VAL A 228 -8.07 18.85 -6.44
N ALA A 229 -8.24 18.36 -5.21
CA ALA A 229 -8.83 19.09 -4.10
C ALA A 229 -8.05 20.35 -3.72
N VAL A 230 -6.73 20.41 -4.02
CA VAL A 230 -5.90 21.59 -3.79
C VAL A 230 -5.72 22.40 -5.08
N ALA A 231 -5.41 21.74 -6.19
CA ALA A 231 -5.13 22.39 -7.47
C ALA A 231 -6.33 23.18 -8.00
N PHE A 232 -7.54 22.62 -7.93
CA PHE A 232 -8.71 23.27 -8.51
C PHE A 232 -9.14 24.53 -7.74
N PRO A 233 -9.24 24.51 -6.38
CA PRO A 233 -9.51 25.75 -5.63
C PRO A 233 -8.46 26.84 -5.82
N LEU A 234 -7.19 26.49 -6.01
CA LEU A 234 -6.13 27.46 -6.34
C LEU A 234 -6.24 27.98 -7.79
N ALA A 235 -6.69 27.14 -8.71
CA ALA A 235 -6.90 27.52 -10.11
C ALA A 235 -8.06 28.52 -10.30
N ILE A 236 -9.09 28.49 -9.44
CA ILE A 236 -10.24 29.42 -9.48
C ILE A 236 -9.81 30.90 -9.39
N PRO A 237 -9.13 31.37 -8.33
CA PRO A 237 -8.72 32.76 -8.24
C PRO A 237 -7.71 33.14 -9.32
N VAL A 238 -6.81 32.23 -9.71
CA VAL A 238 -5.86 32.45 -10.82
C VAL A 238 -6.60 32.66 -12.14
N GLY A 239 -7.54 31.78 -12.47
CA GLY A 239 -8.36 31.89 -13.67
C GLY A 239 -9.22 33.15 -13.66
N LEU A 240 -9.80 33.52 -12.53
CA LEU A 240 -10.60 34.74 -12.40
C LEU A 240 -9.75 36.00 -12.60
N ALA A 241 -8.56 36.05 -12.00
CA ALA A 241 -7.61 37.15 -12.17
C ALA A 241 -7.17 37.27 -13.64
N LEU A 242 -6.81 36.16 -14.28
CA LEU A 242 -6.44 36.12 -15.70
C LEU A 242 -7.59 36.56 -16.62
N SER A 243 -8.84 36.20 -16.28
CA SER A 243 -10.04 36.63 -17.01
C SER A 243 -10.21 38.14 -16.97
N PHE A 244 -10.07 38.76 -15.79
CA PHE A 244 -10.10 40.22 -15.67
C PHE A 244 -8.94 40.91 -16.39
N MET A 245 -7.73 40.33 -16.34
CA MET A 245 -6.58 40.83 -17.11
C MET A 245 -6.87 40.79 -18.63
N ARG A 246 -7.46 39.71 -19.14
CA ARG A 246 -7.86 39.59 -20.55
C ARG A 246 -8.93 40.61 -20.96
N MET A 247 -9.83 40.97 -20.05
CA MET A 247 -10.87 41.97 -20.29
C MET A 247 -10.42 43.42 -20.03
N SER A 248 -9.23 43.62 -19.47
CA SER A 248 -8.71 44.93 -19.09
C SER A 248 -8.55 45.87 -20.28
N ARG A 249 -8.71 47.18 -20.05
CA ARG A 249 -8.44 48.24 -21.03
C ARG A 249 -6.92 48.41 -21.26
N PHE A 250 -6.10 48.04 -20.28
CA PHE A 250 -4.64 48.12 -20.37
C PHE A 250 -4.10 47.03 -21.30
N ARG A 251 -3.46 47.45 -22.40
CA ARG A 251 -2.95 46.53 -23.44
C ARG A 251 -1.91 45.55 -22.89
N VAL A 252 -1.07 45.98 -21.94
CA VAL A 252 -0.02 45.14 -21.34
C VAL A 252 -0.62 43.98 -20.53
N LEU A 253 -1.56 44.26 -19.61
CA LEU A 253 -2.21 43.21 -18.81
C LEU A 253 -2.95 42.20 -19.72
N ARG A 254 -3.64 42.71 -20.74
CA ARG A 254 -4.30 41.88 -21.73
C ARG A 254 -3.30 41.00 -22.48
N ALA A 255 -2.16 41.55 -22.90
CA ALA A 255 -1.13 40.80 -23.62
C ALA A 255 -0.54 39.69 -22.76
N ILE A 256 -0.19 39.96 -21.50
CA ILE A 256 0.38 38.97 -20.57
C ILE A 256 -0.60 37.79 -20.38
N ALA A 257 -1.85 38.07 -20.02
CA ALA A 257 -2.85 37.03 -19.83
C ALA A 257 -3.22 36.33 -21.14
N ALA A 258 -3.18 37.04 -22.28
CA ALA A 258 -3.38 36.44 -23.59
C ALA A 258 -2.30 35.41 -23.89
N THR A 259 -1.02 35.79 -23.77
CA THR A 259 0.12 34.93 -24.01
C THR A 259 0.11 33.71 -23.10
N TYR A 260 -0.03 33.89 -21.78
CA TYR A 260 -0.09 32.78 -20.82
C TYR A 260 -1.17 31.76 -21.22
N VAL A 261 -2.41 32.21 -21.38
CA VAL A 261 -3.54 31.32 -21.68
C VAL A 261 -3.38 30.65 -23.05
N ASN A 262 -2.88 31.36 -24.06
CA ASN A 262 -2.67 30.79 -25.40
C ASN A 262 -1.57 29.72 -25.39
N VAL A 263 -0.48 29.94 -24.65
CA VAL A 263 0.63 28.96 -24.54
C VAL A 263 0.18 27.73 -23.75
N VAL A 264 -0.42 27.94 -22.58
CA VAL A 264 -0.83 26.84 -21.69
C VAL A 264 -1.94 26.00 -22.32
N ARG A 265 -2.94 26.61 -22.98
CA ARG A 265 -4.00 25.84 -23.67
C ARG A 265 -3.55 25.31 -25.04
N GLY A 266 -2.54 25.94 -25.64
CA GLY A 266 -1.97 25.53 -26.94
C GLY A 266 -0.95 24.40 -26.83
N THR A 267 -0.54 24.02 -25.62
CA THR A 267 0.43 22.95 -25.37
C THR A 267 -0.19 21.79 -24.61
N PRO A 268 0.20 20.52 -24.91
CA PRO A 268 -0.30 19.37 -24.17
C PRO A 268 0.08 19.43 -22.69
N VAL A 269 -0.88 19.19 -21.79
CA VAL A 269 -0.62 19.15 -20.35
C VAL A 269 0.40 18.07 -19.98
N PHE A 270 0.44 16.96 -20.72
CA PHE A 270 1.48 15.93 -20.59
C PHE A 270 2.89 16.50 -20.74
N LEU A 271 3.11 17.38 -21.74
CA LEU A 271 4.41 18.02 -21.96
C LEU A 271 4.73 19.02 -20.84
N GLN A 272 3.74 19.76 -20.35
CA GLN A 272 3.90 20.67 -19.21
C GLN A 272 4.34 19.92 -17.94
N ILE A 273 3.74 18.75 -17.68
CA ILE A 273 4.13 17.85 -16.60
C ILE A 273 5.58 17.39 -16.78
N TYR A 274 5.95 16.89 -17.97
CA TYR A 274 7.31 16.45 -18.26
C TYR A 274 8.35 17.55 -18.04
N ILE A 275 8.11 18.75 -18.57
CA ILE A 275 9.02 19.90 -18.41
C ILE A 275 9.14 20.28 -16.94
N ALA A 276 8.04 20.26 -16.18
CA ALA A 276 8.09 20.61 -14.77
C ALA A 276 8.84 19.57 -13.93
N PHE A 277 8.54 18.28 -14.11
CA PHE A 277 9.11 17.19 -13.30
C PHE A 277 10.56 16.84 -13.66
N PHE A 278 10.99 17.05 -14.92
CA PHE A 278 12.37 16.79 -15.33
C PHE A 278 13.18 18.06 -15.54
N GLY A 279 12.57 19.15 -16.01
CA GLY A 279 13.27 20.41 -16.30
C GLY A 279 13.60 21.24 -15.06
N LEU A 280 12.72 21.32 -14.06
CA LEU A 280 13.00 22.09 -12.82
C LEU A 280 14.15 21.48 -12.00
N PRO A 281 14.23 20.15 -11.78
CA PRO A 281 15.39 19.56 -11.11
C PRO A 281 16.70 19.82 -11.85
N LEU A 282 16.70 19.80 -13.19
CA LEU A 282 17.88 20.17 -14.00
C LEU A 282 18.30 21.63 -13.83
N ALA A 283 17.36 22.51 -13.46
CA ALA A 283 17.64 23.91 -13.10
C ALA A 283 18.02 24.09 -11.61
N GLY A 284 18.18 23.01 -10.84
CA GLY A 284 18.52 23.03 -9.42
C GLY A 284 17.35 23.31 -8.47
N VAL A 285 16.10 23.22 -8.97
CA VAL A 285 14.89 23.46 -8.18
C VAL A 285 14.19 22.13 -7.91
N GLU A 286 14.33 21.64 -6.68
CA GLU A 286 13.69 20.39 -6.23
C GLU A 286 12.38 20.70 -5.50
N ILE A 287 11.26 20.33 -6.13
CA ILE A 287 9.92 20.46 -5.55
C ILE A 287 9.37 19.05 -5.36
N PRO A 288 8.82 18.70 -4.18
CA PRO A 288 8.20 17.40 -3.98
C PRO A 288 7.07 17.13 -4.98
N SER A 289 6.85 15.87 -5.33
CA SER A 289 5.92 15.48 -6.41
C SER A 289 4.48 15.97 -6.22
N PHE A 290 3.97 15.98 -4.99
CA PHE A 290 2.61 16.43 -4.68
C PHE A 290 2.42 17.94 -4.98
N PRO A 291 3.16 18.87 -4.36
CA PRO A 291 3.02 20.30 -4.66
C PRO A 291 3.37 20.64 -6.11
N LEU A 292 4.32 19.93 -6.74
CA LEU A 292 4.63 20.13 -8.15
C LEU A 292 3.47 19.72 -9.06
N GLY A 293 2.84 18.57 -8.79
CA GLY A 293 1.63 18.12 -9.48
C GLY A 293 0.48 19.12 -9.32
N VAL A 294 0.26 19.62 -8.10
CA VAL A 294 -0.73 20.67 -7.81
C VAL A 294 -0.46 21.94 -8.61
N LEU A 295 0.80 22.39 -8.67
CA LEU A 295 1.17 23.61 -9.37
C LEU A 295 0.95 23.48 -10.87
N VAL A 296 1.44 22.42 -11.51
CA VAL A 296 1.34 22.22 -12.96
C VAL A 296 -0.10 22.06 -13.40
N LEU A 297 -0.85 21.18 -12.73
CA LEU A 297 -2.26 20.95 -13.04
C LEU A 297 -3.13 22.17 -12.70
N GLY A 298 -2.83 22.88 -11.62
CA GLY A 298 -3.51 24.12 -11.24
C GLY A 298 -3.26 25.26 -12.22
N MET A 299 -2.03 25.43 -12.71
CA MET A 299 -1.71 26.39 -13.77
C MET A 299 -2.44 26.06 -15.08
N ASN A 300 -2.46 24.79 -15.46
CA ASN A 300 -3.18 24.31 -16.64
C ASN A 300 -4.68 24.63 -16.53
N SER A 301 -5.32 24.15 -15.47
CA SER A 301 -6.75 24.39 -15.24
C SER A 301 -7.07 25.88 -15.05
N GLY A 302 -6.16 26.66 -14.46
CA GLY A 302 -6.31 28.11 -14.33
C GLY A 302 -6.43 28.83 -15.68
N ALA A 303 -5.72 28.34 -16.72
CA ALA A 303 -5.85 28.88 -18.07
C ALA A 303 -7.21 28.52 -18.72
N TYR A 304 -7.74 27.32 -18.46
CA TYR A 304 -9.09 26.94 -18.91
C TYR A 304 -10.17 27.72 -18.16
N LEU A 305 -10.05 27.85 -16.84
CA LEU A 305 -10.95 28.63 -16.00
C LEU A 305 -10.98 30.11 -16.41
N CYS A 306 -9.85 30.69 -16.82
CA CYS A 306 -9.82 32.04 -17.39
C CYS A 306 -10.81 32.20 -18.55
N GLU A 307 -10.84 31.25 -19.48
CA GLU A 307 -11.71 31.32 -20.65
C GLU A 307 -13.16 30.99 -20.31
N ILE A 308 -13.39 30.08 -19.36
CA ILE A 308 -14.72 29.79 -18.82
C ILE A 308 -15.31 31.05 -18.17
N PHE A 309 -14.57 31.72 -17.29
CA PHE A 309 -15.04 32.97 -16.67
C PHE A 309 -15.25 34.08 -17.68
N ARG A 310 -14.31 34.27 -18.61
CA ARG A 310 -14.43 35.30 -19.67
C ARG A 310 -15.68 35.07 -20.52
N ALA A 311 -15.90 33.84 -20.97
CA ALA A 311 -17.08 33.48 -21.76
C ALA A 311 -18.38 33.65 -20.94
N GLY A 312 -18.35 33.25 -19.67
CA GLY A 312 -19.45 33.45 -18.73
C GLY A 312 -19.85 34.92 -18.60
N ILE A 313 -18.90 35.81 -18.35
CA ILE A 313 -19.14 37.26 -18.23
C ILE A 313 -19.68 37.82 -19.55
N GLN A 314 -19.10 37.43 -20.69
CA GLN A 314 -19.51 37.90 -22.01
C GLN A 314 -20.89 37.38 -22.44
N SER A 315 -21.37 36.29 -21.85
CA SER A 315 -22.70 35.75 -22.14
C SER A 315 -23.84 36.63 -21.60
N ILE A 316 -23.55 37.52 -20.63
CA ILE A 316 -24.56 38.37 -20.00
C ILE A 316 -25.06 39.41 -20.99
N ASN A 317 -26.39 39.59 -21.05
CA ASN A 317 -27.02 40.54 -21.97
C ASN A 317 -26.51 41.97 -21.71
N LYS A 318 -26.11 42.67 -22.78
CA LYS A 318 -25.67 44.08 -22.72
C LYS A 318 -26.68 45.00 -22.02
N GLY A 319 -27.98 44.71 -22.13
CA GLY A 319 -29.03 45.44 -21.42
C GLY A 319 -28.89 45.45 -19.89
N GLN A 320 -28.26 44.42 -19.29
CA GLN A 320 -27.95 44.42 -17.85
C GLN A 320 -26.86 45.45 -17.50
N PHE A 321 -25.86 45.60 -18.37
CA PHE A 321 -24.83 46.62 -18.21
C PHE A 321 -25.43 48.02 -18.39
N GLU A 322 -26.27 48.21 -19.41
CA GLU A 322 -26.95 49.49 -19.69
C GLU A 322 -27.91 49.87 -18.56
N ALA A 323 -28.75 48.95 -18.07
CA ALA A 323 -29.66 49.18 -16.95
C ALA A 323 -28.93 49.55 -15.65
N SER A 324 -27.85 48.83 -15.32
CA SER A 324 -27.03 49.15 -14.15
C SER A 324 -26.41 50.54 -14.24
N ARG A 325 -25.97 50.94 -15.43
CA ARG A 325 -25.43 52.29 -15.69
C ARG A 325 -26.52 53.36 -15.60
N SER A 326 -27.74 53.09 -16.05
CA SER A 326 -28.90 54.00 -15.90
C SER A 326 -29.30 54.20 -14.44
N LEU A 327 -29.05 53.22 -13.58
CA LEU A 327 -29.24 53.32 -12.12
C LEU A 327 -28.06 53.98 -11.39
N GLY A 328 -27.09 54.54 -12.12
CA GLY A 328 -25.96 55.27 -11.54
C GLY A 328 -24.82 54.39 -11.00
N MET A 329 -24.84 53.07 -11.25
CA MET A 329 -23.79 52.16 -10.75
C MET A 329 -22.45 52.41 -11.43
N SER A 330 -21.37 52.37 -10.65
CA SER A 330 -19.99 52.34 -11.17
C SER A 330 -19.70 50.99 -11.84
N GLY A 331 -18.69 50.93 -12.73
CA GLY A 331 -18.34 49.67 -13.40
C GLY A 331 -17.99 48.53 -12.42
N ALA A 332 -17.36 48.85 -11.30
CA ALA A 332 -17.05 47.88 -10.24
C ALA A 332 -18.33 47.40 -9.52
N GLN A 333 -19.26 48.32 -9.23
CA GLN A 333 -20.56 47.96 -8.65
C GLN A 333 -21.38 47.11 -9.60
N THR A 334 -21.46 47.48 -10.89
CA THR A 334 -22.13 46.67 -11.93
C THR A 334 -21.52 45.27 -11.99
N MET A 335 -20.19 45.17 -11.99
CA MET A 335 -19.51 43.87 -12.03
C MET A 335 -19.83 43.02 -10.80
N LEU A 336 -19.65 43.58 -9.59
CA LEU A 336 -19.75 42.83 -8.34
C LEU A 336 -21.20 42.44 -7.98
N PHE A 337 -22.15 43.35 -8.17
CA PHE A 337 -23.52 43.16 -7.67
C PHE A 337 -24.49 42.63 -8.73
N VAL A 338 -24.20 42.79 -10.02
CA VAL A 338 -25.12 42.40 -11.10
C VAL A 338 -24.52 41.28 -11.96
N ILE A 339 -23.30 41.47 -12.48
CA ILE A 339 -22.74 40.59 -13.51
C ILE A 339 -22.14 39.31 -12.92
N ILE A 340 -21.31 39.40 -11.87
CA ILE A 340 -20.65 38.24 -11.25
C ILE A 340 -21.67 37.24 -10.70
N PRO A 341 -22.72 37.63 -9.94
CA PRO A 341 -23.69 36.68 -9.42
C PRO A 341 -24.40 35.87 -10.51
N GLN A 342 -24.74 36.52 -11.64
CA GLN A 342 -25.33 35.86 -12.80
C GLN A 342 -24.31 34.96 -13.52
N THR A 343 -23.06 35.43 -13.63
CA THR A 343 -21.98 34.67 -14.27
C THR A 343 -21.69 33.37 -13.54
N VAL A 344 -21.60 33.39 -12.20
CA VAL A 344 -21.33 32.20 -11.38
C VAL A 344 -22.30 31.08 -11.72
N GLN A 345 -23.59 31.38 -11.76
CA GLN A 345 -24.61 30.37 -12.09
C GLN A 345 -24.40 29.78 -13.48
N ARG A 346 -24.02 30.60 -14.47
CA ARG A 346 -23.81 30.17 -15.86
C ARG A 346 -22.55 29.34 -16.07
N VAL A 347 -21.48 29.62 -15.31
CA VAL A 347 -20.19 28.93 -15.49
C VAL A 347 -20.08 27.66 -14.65
N LEU A 348 -20.87 27.51 -13.58
CA LEU A 348 -20.82 26.36 -12.68
C LEU A 348 -20.86 24.98 -13.39
N PRO A 349 -21.73 24.74 -14.40
CA PRO A 349 -21.72 23.48 -15.14
C PRO A 349 -20.38 23.22 -15.83
N THR A 350 -19.87 24.20 -16.57
CA THR A 350 -18.59 24.09 -17.30
C THR A 350 -17.39 23.97 -16.36
N MET A 351 -17.39 24.68 -15.22
CA MET A 351 -16.38 24.53 -14.18
C MET A 351 -16.39 23.12 -13.59
N THR A 352 -17.56 22.53 -13.40
CA THR A 352 -17.66 21.16 -12.88
C THR A 352 -17.15 20.16 -13.93
N SER A 353 -17.41 20.38 -15.22
CA SER A 353 -16.79 19.58 -16.30
C SER A 353 -15.27 19.69 -16.31
N GLU A 354 -14.73 20.90 -16.11
CA GLU A 354 -13.28 21.14 -15.99
C GLU A 354 -12.69 20.44 -14.75
N PHE A 355 -13.40 20.42 -13.62
CA PHE A 355 -12.99 19.68 -12.42
C PHE A 355 -12.88 18.15 -12.68
N ILE A 356 -13.87 17.58 -13.38
CA ILE A 356 -13.87 16.18 -13.79
C ILE A 356 -12.68 15.89 -14.71
N LEU A 357 -12.39 16.80 -15.65
CA LEU A 357 -11.26 16.67 -16.56
C LEU A 357 -9.93 16.71 -15.81
N LEU A 358 -9.76 17.67 -14.90
CA LEU A 358 -8.55 17.79 -14.08
C LEU A 358 -8.27 16.51 -13.28
N TYR A 359 -9.31 15.89 -12.71
CA TYR A 359 -9.17 14.62 -12.03
C TYR A 359 -8.68 13.50 -12.96
N LYS A 360 -9.20 13.42 -14.18
CA LYS A 360 -8.70 12.46 -15.17
C LYS A 360 -7.26 12.76 -15.59
N ASP A 361 -6.89 14.03 -15.72
CA ASP A 361 -5.55 14.47 -16.11
C ASP A 361 -4.49 14.16 -15.05
N THR A 362 -4.86 13.91 -13.79
CA THR A 362 -3.93 13.38 -12.78
C THR A 362 -3.28 12.06 -13.21
N SER A 363 -3.95 11.25 -14.04
CA SER A 363 -3.38 10.02 -14.60
C SER A 363 -2.08 10.23 -15.38
N LEU A 364 -1.87 11.44 -15.93
CA LEU A 364 -0.68 11.77 -16.68
C LEU A 364 0.55 11.91 -15.78
N LEU A 365 0.37 12.12 -14.48
CA LEU A 365 1.45 12.14 -13.50
C LEU A 365 2.11 10.76 -13.32
N ALA A 366 1.42 9.68 -13.69
CA ALA A 366 1.99 8.33 -13.73
C ALA A 366 3.25 8.24 -14.60
N ALA A 367 3.27 9.03 -15.68
CA ALA A 367 4.36 9.01 -16.65
C ALA A 367 5.65 9.64 -16.12
N VAL A 368 5.59 10.38 -15.01
CA VAL A 368 6.73 10.95 -14.31
C VAL A 368 6.93 10.30 -12.93
N GLY A 369 6.33 9.13 -12.71
CA GLY A 369 6.56 8.30 -11.52
C GLY A 369 5.79 8.71 -10.26
N VAL A 370 4.82 9.62 -10.36
CA VAL A 370 3.94 9.92 -9.22
C VAL A 370 3.05 8.71 -8.96
N MET A 371 3.05 8.23 -7.71
CA MET A 371 2.25 7.10 -7.25
C MET A 371 0.76 7.48 -7.11
N GLU A 372 0.10 7.77 -8.23
CA GLU A 372 -1.35 7.91 -8.33
C GLU A 372 -2.02 6.60 -8.83
N VAL A 373 -3.32 6.63 -9.11
CA VAL A 373 -4.15 5.48 -9.49
C VAL A 373 -3.51 4.61 -10.59
N VAL A 374 -3.13 5.22 -11.72
CA VAL A 374 -2.55 4.52 -12.87
C VAL A 374 -1.16 3.97 -12.58
N MET A 375 -0.34 4.69 -11.82
CA MET A 375 1.01 4.25 -11.45
C MET A 375 0.97 3.05 -10.49
N TYR A 376 0.09 3.05 -9.49
CA TYR A 376 -0.10 1.87 -8.64
C TYR A 376 -0.55 0.65 -9.46
N ALA A 377 -1.54 0.84 -10.36
CA ALA A 377 -1.96 -0.24 -11.25
C ALA A 377 -0.81 -0.74 -12.15
N LYS A 378 -0.02 0.18 -12.73
CA LYS A 378 1.14 -0.15 -13.57
C LYS A 378 2.19 -0.97 -12.81
N THR A 379 2.47 -0.63 -11.55
CA THR A 379 3.42 -1.38 -10.72
C THR A 379 2.95 -2.81 -10.46
N ILE A 380 1.66 -3.00 -10.19
CA ILE A 380 1.08 -4.35 -9.99
C ILE A 380 1.05 -5.14 -11.32
N VAL A 381 0.74 -4.48 -12.44
CA VAL A 381 0.79 -5.11 -13.77
C VAL A 381 2.21 -5.59 -14.09
N ALA A 382 3.22 -4.78 -13.76
CA ALA A 382 4.62 -5.12 -13.99
C ALA A 382 5.08 -6.34 -13.17
N SER A 383 4.58 -6.51 -11.94
CA SER A 383 4.93 -7.65 -11.08
C SER A 383 4.11 -8.91 -11.39
N THR A 384 2.85 -8.77 -11.78
CA THR A 384 1.93 -9.90 -11.98
C THR A 384 1.81 -10.38 -13.43
N GLY A 385 2.17 -9.52 -14.40
CA GLY A 385 1.93 -9.76 -15.83
C GLY A 385 0.46 -9.72 -16.24
N SER A 386 -0.45 -9.32 -15.35
CA SER A 386 -1.90 -9.21 -15.61
C SER A 386 -2.31 -7.76 -15.78
N ILE A 387 -3.24 -7.50 -16.70
CA ILE A 387 -3.81 -6.17 -16.98
C ILE A 387 -4.94 -5.82 -15.98
N THR A 388 -5.43 -6.81 -15.22
CA THR A 388 -6.49 -6.67 -14.20
C THR A 388 -6.39 -5.43 -13.30
N PRO A 389 -5.21 -5.01 -12.80
CA PRO A 389 -5.11 -3.81 -11.97
C PRO A 389 -5.55 -2.52 -12.69
N TYR A 390 -5.43 -2.43 -14.02
CA TYR A 390 -5.97 -1.30 -14.78
C TYR A 390 -7.50 -1.27 -14.83
N ILE A 391 -8.17 -2.42 -14.74
CA ILE A 391 -9.63 -2.46 -14.58
C ILE A 391 -10.02 -1.89 -13.21
N VAL A 392 -9.27 -2.21 -12.16
CA VAL A 392 -9.46 -1.61 -10.83
C VAL A 392 -9.27 -0.09 -10.88
N ALA A 393 -8.22 0.39 -11.54
CA ALA A 393 -8.00 1.81 -11.78
C ALA A 393 -9.19 2.46 -12.52
N ALA A 394 -9.69 1.83 -13.59
CA ALA A 394 -10.85 2.32 -14.33
C ALA A 394 -12.10 2.43 -13.44
N CYS A 395 -12.33 1.47 -12.55
CA CYS A 395 -13.42 1.54 -11.57
C CYS A 395 -13.28 2.75 -10.64
N PHE A 396 -12.09 3.07 -10.13
CA PHE A 396 -11.88 4.27 -9.30
C PHE A 396 -12.13 5.56 -10.08
N TYR A 397 -11.74 5.64 -11.36
CA TYR A 397 -12.12 6.78 -12.20
C TYR A 397 -13.63 6.89 -12.39
N LEU A 398 -14.34 5.78 -12.62
CA LEU A 398 -15.80 5.80 -12.79
C LEU A 398 -16.54 6.15 -11.50
N VAL A 399 -16.11 5.62 -10.36
CA VAL A 399 -16.69 5.93 -9.04
C VAL A 399 -16.62 7.42 -8.73
N PHE A 400 -15.52 8.09 -9.12
CA PHE A 400 -15.40 9.53 -8.96
C PHE A 400 -16.22 10.30 -10.01
N THR A 401 -16.09 9.95 -11.29
CA THR A 401 -16.61 10.75 -12.40
C THR A 401 -18.12 10.62 -12.60
N LEU A 402 -18.74 9.46 -12.38
CA LEU A 402 -20.18 9.25 -12.61
C LEU A 402 -21.07 10.10 -11.69
N PRO A 403 -20.84 10.20 -10.37
CA PRO A 403 -21.61 11.09 -9.50
C PRO A 403 -21.48 12.57 -9.91
N LEU A 404 -20.27 13.01 -10.23
CA LEU A 404 -20.00 14.39 -10.68
C LEU A 404 -20.68 14.69 -12.01
N ALA A 405 -20.64 13.77 -12.98
CA ALA A 405 -21.32 13.93 -14.25
C ALA A 405 -22.85 14.05 -14.08
N LYS A 406 -23.45 13.29 -13.15
CA LYS A 406 -24.86 13.45 -12.79
C LYS A 406 -25.15 14.82 -12.17
N LEU A 407 -24.27 15.34 -11.31
CA LEU A 407 -24.39 16.70 -10.76
C LEU A 407 -24.37 17.77 -11.86
N VAL A 408 -23.47 17.65 -12.84
CA VAL A 408 -23.45 18.55 -14.01
C VAL A 408 -24.80 18.56 -14.73
N GLY A 409 -25.34 17.39 -15.05
CA GLY A 409 -26.62 17.27 -15.74
C GLY A 409 -27.79 17.89 -14.96
N ILE A 410 -27.77 17.80 -13.62
CA ILE A 410 -28.76 18.46 -12.76
C ILE A 410 -28.63 19.99 -12.85
N PHE A 411 -27.40 20.52 -12.80
CA PHE A 411 -27.19 21.97 -12.94
C PHE A 411 -27.64 22.47 -14.31
N GLU A 412 -27.27 21.80 -15.39
CA GLU A 412 -27.69 22.15 -16.74
C GLU A 412 -29.22 22.17 -16.89
N ALA A 413 -29.91 21.15 -16.36
CA ALA A 413 -31.38 21.08 -16.40
C ALA A 413 -32.05 22.23 -15.62
N ARG A 414 -31.49 22.61 -14.45
CA ARG A 414 -32.00 23.73 -13.64
C ARG A 414 -31.80 25.08 -14.32
N LEU A 415 -30.64 25.29 -14.96
CA LEU A 415 -30.39 26.52 -15.71
C LEU A 415 -31.28 26.64 -16.95
N ALA A 416 -31.44 25.55 -17.72
CA ALA A 416 -32.33 25.54 -18.88
C ALA A 416 -33.80 25.79 -18.52
N GLY A 417 -34.26 25.30 -17.35
CA GLY A 417 -35.60 25.57 -16.83
C GLY A 417 -35.85 27.05 -16.51
N ASN A 418 -34.83 27.78 -16.04
CA ASN A 418 -34.94 29.21 -15.73
C ASN A 418 -34.97 30.08 -17.00
N ASP A 419 -34.23 29.73 -18.05
CA ASP A 419 -34.25 30.45 -19.33
C ASP A 419 -35.56 30.19 -20.11
N ALA A 420 -36.14 28.98 -19.99
CA ALA A 420 -37.44 28.63 -20.58
C ALA A 420 -38.62 29.40 -19.98
N GLY A 421 -38.47 29.97 -18.77
CA GLY A 421 -39.47 30.86 -18.15
C GLY A 421 -39.61 32.22 -18.85
N SER A 422 -38.63 32.66 -19.63
CA SER A 422 -38.67 33.92 -20.39
C SER A 422 -39.28 33.74 -21.79
N ALA A 423 -39.14 32.55 -22.38
CA ALA A 423 -39.74 32.20 -23.66
C ALA A 423 -41.07 31.47 -23.46
N LYS A 424 -42.09 32.17 -22.96
CA LYS A 424 -43.48 31.69 -23.03
C LYS A 424 -43.78 31.46 -24.51
N LYS A 425 -43.68 30.21 -24.98
CA LYS A 425 -44.05 29.78 -26.34
C LYS A 425 -45.42 30.40 -26.63
N ARG A 426 -45.45 31.43 -27.49
CA ARG A 426 -46.72 31.96 -28.00
C ARG A 426 -47.47 30.76 -28.59
N PRO A 427 -48.68 30.44 -28.11
CA PRO A 427 -49.40 29.30 -28.62
C PRO A 427 -49.61 29.51 -30.13
N ARG A 428 -49.26 28.48 -30.90
CA ARG A 428 -49.27 28.43 -32.37
C ARG A 428 -50.64 28.78 -32.99
N ARG A 429 -51.68 28.91 -32.16
CA ARG A 429 -53.06 29.29 -32.52
C ARG A 429 -53.25 30.76 -32.92
N LEU A 430 -52.34 31.68 -32.58
CA LEU A 430 -52.50 33.10 -33.00
C LEU A 430 -52.07 33.36 -34.45
N LYS A 431 -51.18 32.53 -35.03
CA LYS A 431 -50.76 32.70 -36.44
C LYS A 431 -51.82 32.22 -37.45
N SER A 432 -52.74 31.33 -37.04
CA SER A 432 -53.84 30.88 -37.89
C SER A 432 -55.03 31.83 -37.91
N ALA A 433 -55.21 32.68 -36.89
CA ALA A 433 -56.28 33.67 -36.85
C ALA A 433 -55.98 34.90 -37.73
N VAL A 434 -54.73 35.37 -37.71
CA VAL A 434 -54.28 36.50 -38.55
C VAL A 434 -54.22 36.12 -40.03
N ARG A 435 -53.92 34.85 -40.35
CA ARG A 435 -53.90 34.37 -41.74
C ARG A 435 -55.31 34.20 -42.33
N ARG A 436 -56.31 33.81 -41.52
CA ARG A 436 -57.71 33.69 -41.99
C ARG A 436 -58.41 35.03 -42.21
N GLN A 437 -58.00 36.11 -41.52
CA GLN A 437 -58.54 37.45 -41.77
C GLN A 437 -57.92 38.15 -42.99
N ALA A 438 -56.75 37.70 -43.46
CA ALA A 438 -56.10 38.21 -44.67
C ALA A 438 -56.58 37.53 -45.96
N GLU A 439 -57.28 36.39 -45.86
CA GLU A 439 -57.85 35.66 -47.00
C GLU A 439 -59.35 35.98 -47.23
N GLN A 440 -59.92 36.93 -46.48
CA GLN A 440 -61.33 37.36 -46.58
C GLN A 440 -61.50 38.87 -46.86
N ARG A 441 -60.45 39.55 -47.32
CA ARG A 441 -60.51 40.89 -47.93
C ARG A 441 -59.81 40.81 -49.28
#